data_AF-A0A3R6TE56-F1
#
_entry.id   AF-A0A3R6TE56-F1
#
_cell.length_a   1.000
_cell.length_b   1.000
_cell.length_c   1.000
_cell.angle_alpha   90.00
_cell.angle_beta   90.00
_cell.angle_gamma   90.00
#
_symmetry.space_group_name_H-M   'P 1'
#
loop_
_entity.id
_entity.type
_entity.pdbx_description
1 polymer ?
#
loop_
_entity_poly.entity_id
_entity_poly.type
_entity_poly.pdbx_seq_one_letter_code
_entity_poly.pdbx_strand_id
1 'polypeptide(L)' 'MWNYEKRLQYPVNISNPNPKLAQLIISQFGGPNGRR' A
#
# COMPACT_ATOMS: atom_id res chain seq x y z
N MET A 1 -24.23 1.64 -3.67
CA MET A 1 -23.83 0.49 -2.83
C MET A 1 -22.43 0.08 -3.28
N TRP A 2 -21.49 -0.17 -2.36
CA TRP A 2 -20.11 -0.52 -2.72
C TRP A 2 -19.96 -2.04 -2.83
N ASN A 3 -19.32 -2.51 -3.90
CA ASN A 3 -18.99 -3.92 -4.09
C ASN A 3 -17.51 -4.11 -3.76
N TYR A 4 -17.19 -5.08 -2.90
CA TYR A 4 -15.82 -5.46 -2.59
C TYR A 4 -15.39 -6.60 -3.51
N GLU A 5 -14.34 -6.37 -4.28
CA GLU A 5 -13.66 -7.40 -5.05
C GLU A 5 -12.28 -7.64 -4.45
N LYS A 6 -11.94 -8.90 -4.15
CA LYS A 6 -10.63 -9.26 -3.56
C LYS A 6 -9.54 -9.30 -4.64
N ARG A 7 -9.34 -8.16 -5.30
CA ARG A 7 -8.32 -7.93 -6.32
C ARG A 7 -7.70 -6.56 -6.13
N LEU A 8 -6.45 -6.41 -6.52
CA LEU A 8 -5.79 -5.11 -6.53
C LEU A 8 -6.25 -4.30 -7.74
N GLN A 9 -6.33 -2.98 -7.60
CA GLN A 9 -6.63 -2.08 -8.72
C GLN A 9 -5.55 -2.15 -9.81
N TYR A 10 -4.30 -2.39 -9.41
CA TYR A 10 -3.17 -2.58 -10.32
C TYR A 10 -2.33 -3.79 -9.88
N PRO A 11 -1.76 -4.55 -10.82
CA PRO A 11 -0.84 -5.64 -10.49
C PRO A 11 0.43 -5.08 -9.86
N VAL A 12 0.82 -5.64 -8.71
CA VAL A 12 2.05 -5.26 -8.01
C VAL A 12 3.01 -6.45 -8.02
N ASN A 13 4.20 -6.24 -8.59
CA ASN A 13 5.26 -7.25 -8.65
C ASN A 13 6.45 -6.77 -7.81
N ILE A 14 6.79 -7.50 -6.75
CA ILE A 14 7.92 -7.18 -5.86
C ILE A 14 9.03 -8.18 -6.12
N SER A 15 10.11 -7.73 -6.75
CA SER A 15 11.23 -8.62 -7.11
C SER A 15 12.10 -8.98 -5.91
N ASN A 16 12.32 -8.05 -4.98
CA ASN A 16 13.17 -8.25 -3.80
C ASN A 16 12.54 -7.61 -2.55
N PRO A 17 12.60 -8.26 -1.37
CA PRO A 17 12.17 -7.65 -0.12
C PRO A 17 13.02 -6.43 0.25
N ASN A 18 12.38 -5.30 0.59
CA ASN A 18 13.08 -4.10 1.10
C ASN A 18 12.35 -3.52 2.32
N PRO A 19 12.79 -3.82 3.55
CA PRO A 19 12.10 -3.39 4.77
C PRO A 19 12.18 -1.88 5.00
N LYS A 20 13.25 -1.19 4.56
CA LYS A 20 13.38 0.26 4.72
C LYS A 20 12.37 1.01 3.86
N LEU A 21 12.17 0.55 2.62
CA LEU A 21 11.15 1.10 1.73
C LEU A 21 9.74 0.83 2.24
N ALA A 22 9.49 -0.37 2.79
CA ALA A 22 8.20 -0.69 3.39
C ALA A 22 7.83 0.25 4.54
N GLN A 23 8.79 0.61 5.42
CA GLN A 23 8.56 1.58 6.50
C GLN A 23 8.10 2.95 5.97
N LEU A 24 8.69 3.43 4.87
CA LEU A 24 8.30 4.68 4.23
C LEU A 24 6.89 4.59 3.63
N ILE A 25 6.57 3.48 2.94
CA ILE A 25 5.23 3.28 2.34
C ILE A 25 4.15 3.25 3.42
N ILE A 26 4.38 2.53 4.53
CA ILE A 26 3.41 2.41 5.63
C ILE A 26 3.07 3.79 6.22
N SER A 27 4.04 4.70 6.30
CA SER A 27 3.80 6.06 6.80
C SER A 27 2.77 6.85 5.98
N GLN A 28 2.58 6.52 4.69
CA GLN A 28 1.61 7.20 3.82
C GLN A 28 0.17 6.75 4.08
N PHE A 29 -0.02 5.58 4.68
CA PHE A 29 -1.34 5.02 4.99
C PHE A 29 -1.70 5.12 6.48
N GLY A 30 -0.72 5.32 7.37
CA GLY A 30 -0.93 5.35 8.83
C GLY A 30 -0.34 6.55 9.58
N GLY A 31 0.38 7.45 8.91
CA GLY A 31 0.97 8.64 9.54
C GLY A 31 0.01 9.84 9.62
N PRO A 32 0.32 10.86 10.45
CA PRO A 32 -0.50 12.07 10.60
C PRO A 32 -0.66 12.88 9.30
N ASN A 33 0.26 12.69 8.35
CA ASN A 33 0.25 13.32 7.03
C ASN A 33 -0.17 12.35 5.90
N GLY A 34 -0.66 11.15 6.24
CA GLY A 34 -1.08 10.16 5.26
C GLY A 34 -2.28 10.66 4.44
N ARG A 35 -2.21 10.52 3.11
CA ARG A 35 -3.33 10.84 2.22
C ARG A 35 -4.50 9.92 2.57
N ARG A 36 -5.56 10.50 3.14
CA ARG A 36 -6.88 9.86 3.26
C ARG A 36 -7.55 9.79 1.90
#